data_AF-A0A090WQ15-F1
#
_entry.id   AF-A0A090WQ15-F1
#
_cell.length_a   1.000
_cell.length_b   1.000
_cell.length_c   1.000
_cell.angle_alpha   90.00
_cell.angle_beta   90.00
_cell.angle_gamma   90.00
#
_symmetry.space_group_name_H-M   'P 1'
#
loop_
_entity.id
_entity.type
_entity.pdbx_description
1 polymer ?
#
loop_
_entity_poly.entity_id
_entity_poly.type
_entity_poly.pdbx_seq_one_letter_code
_entity_poly.pdbx_strand_id
1 'polypeptide(L)'
;MKEVKIESTLYVYDDLNETPDDVVALMAKAIEARDKAYAPYSKFHVGTAILLDNNEIITGSNQENASYPSGLCAERTAIYYAGAKYPEAKIVRMAITAGSKVKTTLSPIPPCGGLSSIYCRI
;
A
#
# COMPACT_ATOMS: atom_id res chain seq x y z
N MET A 1 28.67 -2.29 19.28
CA MET A 1 27.51 -1.54 18.74
C MET A 1 27.92 -1.01 17.38
N LYS A 2 27.21 -1.35 16.30
CA LYS A 2 27.50 -0.80 14.95
C LYS A 2 26.49 0.30 14.67
N GLU A 3 26.97 1.48 14.31
CA GLU A 3 26.12 2.56 13.83
C GLU A 3 25.65 2.20 12.42
N VAL A 4 24.33 2.19 12.22
CA VAL A 4 23.71 1.99 10.91
C VAL A 4 22.86 3.22 10.64
N LYS A 5 23.23 3.99 9.63
CA LYS A 5 22.48 5.15 9.17
C LYS A 5 21.58 4.74 8.01
N ILE A 6 20.27 4.90 8.19
CA ILE A 6 19.27 4.62 7.16
C ILE A 6 18.70 5.97 6.70
N GLU A 7 18.80 6.25 5.41
CA GLU A 7 18.25 7.45 4.79
C GLU A 7 17.09 7.06 3.87
N SER A 8 16.10 7.94 3.74
CA SER A 8 14.94 7.73 2.86
C SER A 8 14.70 8.99 2.02
N THR A 9 14.50 8.81 0.72
CA THR A 9 14.18 9.90 -0.20
C THR A 9 12.70 9.88 -0.51
N LEU A 10 12.04 11.03 -0.37
CA LEU A 10 10.65 11.22 -0.75
C LEU A 10 10.59 11.99 -2.06
N TYR A 11 9.96 11.40 -3.07
CA TYR A 11 9.60 12.07 -4.30
C TYR A 11 8.11 12.38 -4.25
N VAL A 12 7.74 13.62 -4.54
CA VAL A 12 6.36 14.08 -4.61
C VAL A 12 6.08 14.45 -6.05
N TYR A 13 5.05 13.85 -6.63
CA TYR A 13 4.57 14.11 -7.98
C TYR A 13 3.20 14.77 -7.87
N ASP A 14 3.00 15.87 -8.61
CA ASP A 14 1.73 16.59 -8.62
C ASP A 14 0.75 15.99 -9.64
N ASP A 15 1.28 15.34 -10.68
CA ASP A 15 0.50 14.75 -11.77
C ASP A 15 0.91 13.29 -12.09
N LEU A 16 -0.06 12.49 -12.52
CA LEU A 16 0.15 11.08 -12.88
C LEU A 16 1.09 10.91 -14.08
N ASN A 17 1.12 11.86 -15.02
CA ASN A 17 1.94 11.80 -16.23
C ASN A 17 3.44 11.99 -15.94
N GLU A 18 3.79 12.52 -14.77
CA GLU A 18 5.17 12.66 -14.32
C GLU A 18 5.68 11.38 -13.62
N THR A 19 4.76 10.45 -13.34
CA THR A 19 5.05 9.19 -12.66
C THR A 19 5.46 8.13 -13.68
N PRO A 20 6.53 7.34 -13.43
CA PRO A 20 6.93 6.26 -14.33
C PRO A 20 5.80 5.25 -14.63
N ASP A 21 5.68 4.80 -15.88
CA ASP A 21 4.59 3.92 -16.34
C ASP A 21 4.44 2.64 -15.51
N ASP A 22 5.56 2.06 -15.07
CA ASP A 22 5.59 0.85 -14.25
C ASP A 22 5.03 1.08 -12.83
N VAL A 23 5.24 2.28 -12.28
CA VAL A 23 4.63 2.72 -11.02
C VAL A 23 3.14 2.94 -11.20
N VAL A 24 2.72 3.59 -12.30
CA VAL A 24 1.30 3.81 -12.63
C VAL A 24 0.55 2.48 -12.76
N ALA A 25 1.14 1.49 -13.43
CA ALA A 25 0.56 0.15 -13.55
C ALA A 25 0.40 -0.55 -12.19
N LEU A 26 1.41 -0.46 -11.32
CA LEU A 26 1.34 -1.04 -9.97
C LEU A 26 0.31 -0.33 -9.08
N MET A 27 0.20 0.99 -9.21
CA MET A 27 -0.83 1.78 -8.54
C MET A 27 -2.24 1.38 -8.96
N ALA A 28 -2.48 1.15 -10.25
CA ALA A 28 -3.78 0.69 -10.72
C ALA A 28 -4.21 -0.61 -10.02
N LYS A 29 -3.27 -1.53 -9.79
CA LYS A 29 -3.53 -2.75 -9.01
C LYS A 29 -3.83 -2.48 -7.54
N ALA A 30 -3.19 -1.48 -6.93
CA ALA A 30 -3.51 -1.07 -5.57
C ALA A 30 -4.93 -0.46 -5.50
N ILE A 31 -5.38 0.28 -6.51
CA ILE A 31 -6.75 0.84 -6.61
C ILE A 31 -7.78 -0.28 -6.71
N GLU A 32 -7.55 -1.24 -7.60
CA GLU A 32 -8.41 -2.43 -7.72
C GLU A 32 -8.54 -3.19 -6.38
N ALA A 33 -7.46 -3.25 -5.59
CA ALA A 33 -7.45 -3.88 -4.27
C ALA A 33 -8.21 -3.05 -3.23
N ARG A 34 -8.07 -1.72 -3.24
CA ARG A 34 -8.77 -0.76 -2.36
C ARG A 34 -10.28 -0.93 -2.47
N ASP A 35 -10.79 -1.14 -3.68
CA ASP A 35 -12.23 -1.28 -3.91
C ASP A 35 -12.82 -2.54 -3.26
N LYS A 36 -11.97 -3.54 -2.98
CA LYS A 36 -12.31 -4.80 -2.29
C LYS A 36 -12.03 -4.78 -0.79
N ALA A 37 -11.70 -3.62 -0.21
CA ALA A 37 -11.42 -3.51 1.23
C ALA A 37 -12.63 -3.86 2.09
N TYR A 38 -12.38 -4.57 3.20
CA TYR A 38 -13.37 -4.80 4.24
C TYR A 38 -13.17 -3.78 5.36
N ALA A 39 -13.88 -2.66 5.25
CA ALA A 39 -13.80 -1.56 6.22
C ALA A 39 -15.19 -1.04 6.64
N PRO A 40 -16.07 -1.88 7.21
CA PRO A 40 -17.43 -1.48 7.52
C PRO A 40 -17.53 -0.47 8.67
N TYR A 41 -16.51 -0.34 9.53
CA TYR A 41 -16.56 0.53 10.71
C TYR A 41 -16.02 1.92 10.38
N SER A 42 -14.83 2.02 9.79
CA SER A 42 -14.25 3.33 9.43
C SER A 42 -14.76 3.89 8.11
N LYS A 43 -15.24 3.03 7.20
CA LYS A 43 -15.51 3.37 5.79
C LYS A 43 -14.29 3.95 5.06
N PHE A 44 -13.09 3.66 5.55
CA PHE A 44 -11.83 4.07 4.99
C PHE A 44 -11.16 2.89 4.29
N HIS A 45 -11.08 2.97 2.97
CA HIS A 45 -10.59 1.89 2.13
C HIS A 45 -9.12 2.13 1.78
N VAL A 46 -8.29 1.12 1.98
CA VAL A 46 -6.87 1.11 1.64
C VAL A 46 -6.56 -0.13 0.82
N GLY A 47 -5.82 0.06 -0.27
CA GLY A 47 -5.31 -1.01 -1.12
C GLY A 47 -3.80 -0.91 -1.27
N THR A 48 -3.17 -2.07 -1.40
CA THR A 48 -1.73 -2.20 -1.60
C THR A 48 -1.47 -3.18 -2.74
N ALA A 49 -0.48 -2.87 -3.58
CA ALA A 49 0.08 -3.80 -4.55
C ALA A 49 1.60 -3.88 -4.36
N ILE A 50 2.14 -5.09 -4.41
CA ILE A 50 3.55 -5.41 -4.20
C ILE A 50 4.06 -6.09 -5.46
N LEU A 51 5.15 -5.57 -6.02
CA LEU A 51 5.92 -6.25 -7.07
C LEU A 51 7.04 -7.06 -6.42
N LEU A 52 7.08 -8.36 -6.73
CA LEU A 52 8.13 -9.28 -6.31
C LEU A 52 9.23 -9.41 -7.39
N ASP A 53 10.41 -9.89 -7.00
CA ASP A 53 11.58 -10.07 -7.89
C ASP A 53 11.41 -11.22 -8.90
N ASN A 54 10.44 -12.10 -8.68
CA ASN A 54 9.97 -13.09 -9.65
C ASN A 54 8.89 -12.55 -10.60
N ASN A 55 8.67 -11.22 -10.64
CA ASN A 55 7.66 -10.50 -11.43
C ASN A 55 6.20 -10.77 -11.04
N GLU A 56 5.93 -11.43 -9.91
CA GLU A 56 4.58 -11.60 -9.40
C GLU A 56 4.07 -10.31 -8.73
N ILE A 57 2.78 -10.02 -8.93
CA ILE A 57 2.11 -8.90 -8.27
C ILE A 57 1.17 -9.45 -7.19
N ILE A 58 1.43 -9.05 -5.95
CA ILE A 58 0.61 -9.39 -4.79
C ILE A 58 -0.21 -8.18 -4.37
N THR A 59 -1.52 -8.34 -4.26
CA THR A 59 -2.43 -7.29 -3.79
C THR A 59 -2.97 -7.59 -2.39
N GLY A 60 -3.21 -6.55 -1.60
CA GLY A 60 -3.88 -6.63 -0.30
C GLY A 60 -4.77 -5.42 -0.07
N SER A 61 -5.72 -5.55 0.83
CA SER A 61 -6.60 -4.47 1.28
C SER A 61 -6.73 -4.49 2.80
N ASN A 62 -7.14 -3.38 3.39
CA ASN A 62 -7.37 -3.35 4.83
C ASN A 62 -8.55 -4.24 5.22
N GLN A 63 -8.38 -4.96 6.32
CA GLN A 63 -9.35 -5.89 6.87
C GLN A 63 -9.67 -5.46 8.30
N GLU A 64 -10.84 -4.87 8.51
CA GLU A 64 -11.25 -4.44 9.84
C GLU A 64 -11.88 -5.58 10.65
N ASN A 65 -11.92 -5.41 11.96
CA ASN A 65 -12.59 -6.30 12.88
C ASN A 65 -13.34 -5.49 13.94
N ALA A 66 -14.47 -5.98 14.44
CA ALA A 66 -15.21 -5.30 15.52
C ALA A 66 -14.39 -5.21 16.81
N SER A 67 -13.51 -6.19 17.05
CA SER A 67 -12.58 -6.19 18.18
C SER A 67 -11.31 -5.43 17.80
N TYR A 68 -11.12 -4.25 18.39
CA TYR A 68 -9.95 -3.42 18.14
C TYR A 68 -8.84 -3.83 19.12
N PRO A 69 -7.57 -3.96 18.69
CA PRO A 69 -6.99 -3.57 17.40
C PRO A 69 -6.74 -4.76 16.43
N SER A 70 -7.64 -5.76 16.36
CA SER A 70 -7.42 -6.99 15.58
C SER A 70 -7.49 -6.82 14.05
N GLY A 71 -7.73 -5.60 13.56
CA GLY A 71 -7.71 -5.30 12.13
C GLY A 71 -6.29 -5.25 11.54
N LEU A 72 -6.20 -5.46 10.22
CA LEU A 72 -4.95 -5.41 9.46
C LEU A 72 -4.95 -4.25 8.46
N CYS A 73 -3.83 -3.51 8.40
CA CYS A 73 -3.59 -2.54 7.34
C CYS A 73 -3.36 -3.30 6.00
N ALA A 74 -3.61 -2.65 4.86
CA ALA A 74 -3.51 -3.28 3.54
C ALA A 74 -2.11 -3.83 3.23
N GLU A 75 -1.10 -3.12 3.71
CA GLU A 75 0.32 -3.45 3.56
C GLU A 75 0.64 -4.77 4.24
N ARG A 76 0.18 -4.94 5.50
CA ARG A 76 0.40 -6.17 6.26
C ARG A 76 -0.30 -7.35 5.62
N THR A 77 -1.53 -7.16 5.15
CA THR A 77 -2.27 -8.19 4.40
C THR A 77 -1.48 -8.64 3.17
N ALA A 78 -0.97 -7.70 2.37
CA ALA A 78 -0.20 -8.01 1.16
C ALA A 78 1.15 -8.68 1.49
N ILE A 79 1.90 -8.17 2.47
CA ILE A 79 3.21 -8.73 2.89
C ILE A 79 3.05 -10.16 3.40
N TYR A 80 2.08 -10.42 4.27
CA TYR A 80 1.87 -11.76 4.81
C TYR A 80 1.43 -12.75 3.73
N TYR A 81 0.58 -12.31 2.79
CA TYR A 81 0.20 -13.16 1.66
C TYR A 81 1.38 -13.43 0.72
N ALA A 82 2.22 -12.42 0.45
CA ALA A 82 3.42 -12.58 -0.35
C ALA A 82 4.38 -13.60 0.27
N GLY A 83 4.69 -13.47 1.57
CA GLY A 83 5.58 -14.40 2.27
C GLY A 83 5.00 -15.82 2.39
N ALA A 84 3.67 -15.96 2.50
CA ALA A 84 3.02 -17.27 2.54
C ALA A 84 3.03 -17.98 1.17
N LYS A 85 2.84 -17.23 0.07
CA LYS A 85 2.73 -17.79 -1.28
C LYS A 85 4.08 -17.91 -1.99
N TYR A 86 4.97 -16.96 -1.76
CA TYR A 86 6.29 -16.83 -2.40
C TYR A 86 7.38 -16.58 -1.33
N PRO A 87 7.70 -17.57 -0.48
CA PRO A 87 8.55 -17.38 0.70
C PRO A 87 9.98 -16.92 0.39
N GLU A 88 10.51 -17.26 -0.79
CA GLU A 88 11.87 -16.89 -1.22
C GLU A 88 11.91 -15.60 -2.04
N ALA A 89 10.76 -15.06 -2.45
CA ALA A 89 10.68 -13.89 -3.32
C ALA A 89 10.87 -12.60 -2.51
N LYS A 90 11.63 -11.65 -3.08
CA LYS A 90 11.89 -10.36 -2.45
C LYS A 90 10.92 -9.31 -2.95
N ILE A 91 10.49 -8.44 -2.05
CA ILE A 91 9.69 -7.26 -2.39
C ILE A 91 10.60 -6.24 -3.09
N VAL A 92 10.26 -5.91 -4.33
CA VAL A 92 10.99 -4.93 -5.15
C VAL A 92 10.35 -3.55 -5.05
N ARG A 93 9.01 -3.49 -5.14
CA ARG A 93 8.24 -2.24 -5.02
C ARG A 93 6.91 -2.48 -4.33
N MET A 94 6.37 -1.41 -3.75
CA MET A 94 5.05 -1.38 -3.16
C MET A 94 4.35 -0.07 -3.55
N ALA A 95 3.10 -0.17 -3.97
CA ALA A 95 2.20 0.96 -4.18
C ALA A 95 1.05 0.86 -3.17
N ILE A 96 0.69 1.98 -2.55
CA ILE A 96 -0.39 2.08 -1.58
C ILE A 96 -1.34 3.18 -2.03
N THR A 97 -2.64 2.92 -1.97
CA THR A 97 -3.68 3.93 -2.22
C THR A 97 -4.73 3.85 -1.12
N ALA A 98 -5.25 5.00 -0.75
CA ALA A 98 -6.25 5.13 0.31
C ALA A 98 -7.32 6.14 -0.10
N GLY A 99 -8.54 5.93 0.37
CA GLY A 99 -9.66 6.83 0.13
C GLY A 99 -10.81 6.54 1.08
N SER A 100 -11.51 7.58 1.51
CA SER A 100 -12.75 7.42 2.27
C SER A 100 -13.95 7.37 1.33
N LYS A 101 -14.89 6.48 1.61
CA LYS A 101 -16.20 6.47 0.92
C LYS A 101 -17.14 7.58 1.40
N VAL A 102 -16.79 8.27 2.49
CA VAL A 102 -17.67 9.24 3.16
C VAL A 102 -17.23 10.68 2.92
N LYS A 103 -15.91 10.92 2.79
CA LYS A 103 -15.36 12.25 2.55
C LYS A 103 -14.26 12.20 1.50
N THR A 104 -14.25 13.19 0.61
CA THR A 104 -13.14 13.35 -0.33
C THR A 104 -11.85 13.62 0.42
N THR A 105 -10.85 12.77 0.21
CA THR A 105 -9.50 12.91 0.76
C THR A 105 -8.72 13.90 -0.08
N LEU A 106 -8.58 15.14 0.40
CA LEU A 106 -7.91 16.22 -0.32
C LEU A 106 -6.38 16.21 -0.18
N SER A 107 -5.88 15.62 0.92
CA SER A 107 -4.47 15.53 1.27
C SER A 107 -4.00 14.06 1.34
N PRO A 108 -2.74 13.78 0.98
CA PRO A 108 -2.10 12.48 1.22
C PRO A 108 -2.19 12.04 2.68
N ILE A 109 -2.47 10.75 2.89
CA ILE A 109 -2.59 10.11 4.20
C ILE A 109 -1.38 9.20 4.38
N PRO A 110 -0.50 9.46 5.37
CA PRO A 110 0.70 8.66 5.57
C PRO A 110 0.35 7.22 5.97
N PRO A 111 1.19 6.23 5.60
CA PRO A 111 1.01 4.84 5.97
C PRO A 111 1.13 4.61 7.48
N CYS A 112 0.44 3.57 7.97
CA CYS A 112 0.40 3.25 9.40
C CYS A 112 1.81 2.78 9.85
N GLY A 113 2.48 3.52 10.76
CA GLY A 113 3.74 3.06 11.38
C GLY A 113 5.05 3.30 10.61
N GLY A 114 5.08 4.24 9.64
CA GLY A 114 6.34 4.71 9.03
C GLY A 114 6.87 3.88 7.86
N LEU A 115 6.03 3.05 7.21
CA LEU A 115 6.38 2.35 5.98
C LEU A 115 6.46 3.32 4.80
N SER A 116 7.64 3.87 4.49
CA SER A 116 7.83 4.79 3.35
C SER A 116 7.67 4.06 2.01
N SER A 117 6.57 4.27 1.29
CA SER A 117 6.48 3.91 -0.13
C SER A 117 5.51 4.81 -0.88
N ILE A 118 5.80 4.94 -2.19
CA ILE A 118 5.34 5.98 -3.12
C ILE A 118 3.82 6.24 -3.03
N TYR A 119 3.49 7.52 -2.88
CA TYR A 119 2.14 8.02 -2.74
C TYR A 119 1.75 8.69 -4.04
N CYS A 120 0.61 8.32 -4.61
CA CYS A 120 0.01 9.16 -5.63
C CYS A 120 -1.50 9.23 -5.47
N ARG A 121 -1.98 10.45 -5.71
CA ARG A 121 -3.26 11.00 -5.35
C ARG A 121 -4.28 10.59 -6.41
N ILE A 122 -5.21 9.69 -6.05
CA ILE A 122 -6.38 9.35 -6.89
C ILE A 122 -7.62 9.15 -6.02
#